data_AF-A0A6B1ECQ3-F1
#
_entry.id   AF-A0A6B1ECQ3-F1
#
_cell.length_a   1.000
_cell.length_b   1.000
_cell.length_c   1.000
_cell.angle_alpha   90.00
_cell.angle_beta   90.00
_cell.angle_gamma   90.00
#
_symmetry.space_group_name_H-M   'P 1'
#
loop_
_entity.id
_entity.type
_entity.pdbx_description
1 polymer ?
#
loop_
_entity_poly.entity_id
_entity_poly.type
_entity_poly.pdbx_seq_one_letter_code
_entity_poly.pdbx_strand_id
1 'polypeptide(L)'
;MTRYAHVPAFGDGSYFADLDRITTIETGALLLQERTAGLSDDEERNAFARAVARKFGRFAFPDDLSRSLKRWRDHVVAKYDKEHSPEGTLYRVAEDVRISAVPAWDADAISVAVTVLFPPGFLPPTDPEADPEVGDVNEVSGLSAAAIAQQLSDGVADAGRGVLLCERLQRLWSEQCDCVGTIDSIDFELVGTDEMTVDAYLSSFSFDLEFLSPA
;
A
#
# COMPACT_ATOMS: atom_id res chain seq x y z
N MET A 1 -0.08 -8.32 -16.79
CA MET A 1 -1.35 -8.18 -16.05
C MET A 1 -2.52 -8.35 -17.02
N THR A 2 -3.60 -9.03 -16.64
CA THR A 2 -4.75 -9.29 -17.55
C THR A 2 -5.55 -8.02 -17.80
N ARG A 3 -5.43 -7.42 -19.00
CA ARG A 3 -6.20 -6.23 -19.38
C ARG A 3 -7.56 -6.57 -20.00
N TYR A 4 -7.60 -7.58 -20.86
CA TYR A 4 -8.81 -7.94 -21.59
C TYR A 4 -9.36 -9.28 -21.09
N ALA A 5 -10.67 -9.35 -20.86
CA ALA A 5 -11.38 -10.58 -20.54
C ALA A 5 -12.37 -10.91 -21.66
N HIS A 6 -12.33 -12.14 -22.18
CA HIS A 6 -13.15 -12.57 -23.31
C HIS A 6 -14.62 -12.66 -22.93
N VAL A 7 -15.51 -12.23 -23.83
CA VAL A 7 -16.98 -12.20 -23.65
C VAL A 7 -17.63 -12.92 -24.84
N PRO A 8 -17.51 -14.27 -24.90
CA PRO A 8 -17.83 -15.07 -26.09
C PRO A 8 -19.31 -15.06 -26.50
N ALA A 9 -20.23 -14.85 -25.55
CA ALA A 9 -21.67 -14.87 -25.86
C ALA A 9 -22.16 -13.56 -26.48
N PHE A 10 -21.31 -12.51 -26.50
CA PHE A 10 -21.68 -11.21 -27.00
C PHE A 10 -21.33 -11.05 -28.48
N GLY A 11 -22.30 -10.59 -29.28
CA GLY A 11 -22.11 -10.32 -30.71
C GLY A 11 -21.73 -11.57 -31.50
N ASP A 12 -20.60 -11.51 -32.21
CA ASP A 12 -20.03 -12.61 -33.01
C ASP A 12 -18.99 -13.43 -32.23
N GLY A 13 -18.87 -13.22 -30.92
CA GLY A 13 -17.92 -13.89 -30.05
C GLY A 13 -16.49 -13.34 -30.12
N SER A 14 -16.25 -12.23 -30.82
CA SER A 14 -14.94 -11.57 -30.91
C SER A 14 -14.71 -10.46 -29.87
N TYR A 15 -15.60 -10.31 -28.90
CA TYR A 15 -15.61 -9.19 -27.96
C TYR A 15 -14.86 -9.46 -26.67
N PHE A 16 -14.26 -8.40 -26.12
CA PHE A 16 -13.52 -8.42 -24.86
C PHE A 16 -13.90 -7.24 -23.98
N ALA A 17 -14.03 -7.47 -22.68
CA ALA A 17 -14.13 -6.41 -21.68
C ALA A 17 -12.74 -5.85 -21.38
N ASP A 18 -12.58 -4.51 -21.46
CA ASP A 18 -11.35 -3.82 -21.04
C ASP A 18 -11.41 -3.59 -19.52
N LEU A 19 -10.65 -4.38 -18.76
CA LEU A 19 -10.58 -4.32 -17.31
C LEU A 19 -9.77 -3.10 -16.80
N ASP A 20 -9.13 -2.32 -17.68
CA ASP A 20 -8.51 -1.04 -17.29
C ASP A 20 -9.53 0.13 -17.29
N ARG A 21 -10.73 -0.09 -17.81
CA ARG A 21 -11.76 0.94 -17.99
C ARG A 21 -12.91 0.72 -17.01
N ILE A 22 -12.69 1.09 -15.75
CA ILE A 22 -13.78 1.13 -14.76
C ILE A 22 -14.58 2.41 -14.98
N THR A 23 -15.91 2.28 -15.13
CA THR A 23 -16.83 3.41 -15.27
C THR A 23 -18.05 3.21 -14.38
N THR A 24 -18.65 4.31 -13.97
CA THR A 24 -19.95 4.30 -13.27
C THR A 24 -21.04 4.63 -14.29
N ILE A 25 -22.12 3.86 -14.29
CA ILE A 25 -23.27 4.10 -15.16
C ILE A 25 -24.50 4.29 -14.26
N GLU A 26 -25.29 5.32 -14.54
CA GLU A 26 -26.55 5.52 -13.83
C GLU A 26 -27.53 4.37 -14.11
N THR A 27 -28.17 3.84 -13.06
CA THR A 27 -29.10 2.71 -13.19
C THR A 27 -30.25 3.02 -14.16
N GLY A 28 -30.73 4.27 -14.18
CA GLY A 28 -31.79 4.70 -15.12
C GLY A 28 -31.39 4.56 -16.59
N ALA A 29 -30.12 4.81 -16.93
CA ALA A 29 -29.61 4.63 -18.28
C ALA A 29 -29.53 3.15 -18.70
N LEU A 30 -29.23 2.25 -17.74
CA LEU A 30 -29.20 0.81 -17.99
C LEU A 30 -30.59 0.22 -18.27
N LEU A 31 -31.62 0.73 -17.59
CA LEU A 31 -33.02 0.27 -17.78
C LEU A 31 -33.56 0.53 -19.20
N LEU A 32 -32.94 1.46 -19.94
CA LEU A 32 -33.31 1.78 -21.32
C LEU A 32 -32.64 0.87 -22.36
N GLN A 33 -31.73 -0.01 -21.95
CA GLN A 33 -30.97 -0.88 -22.85
C GLN A 33 -31.52 -2.32 -22.80
N GLU A 34 -31.52 -2.99 -23.95
CA GLU A 34 -31.79 -4.42 -24.00
C GLU A 34 -30.60 -5.21 -23.42
N ARG A 35 -30.87 -6.14 -22.51
CA ARG A 35 -29.82 -6.94 -21.87
C ARG A 35 -29.36 -8.05 -22.82
N THR A 36 -28.13 -7.93 -23.32
CA THR A 36 -27.42 -9.01 -24.00
C THR A 36 -26.48 -9.72 -23.03
N ALA A 37 -26.59 -11.05 -22.93
CA ALA A 37 -25.66 -11.83 -22.12
C ALA A 37 -24.29 -11.91 -22.80
N GLY A 38 -23.23 -11.68 -22.03
CA GLY A 38 -21.86 -11.83 -22.51
C GLY A 38 -21.22 -13.20 -22.23
N LEU A 39 -21.87 -13.99 -21.36
CA LEU A 39 -21.42 -15.30 -20.90
C LEU A 39 -22.65 -16.22 -20.85
N SER A 40 -22.50 -17.43 -21.37
CA SER A 40 -23.56 -18.40 -21.66
C SER A 40 -23.62 -19.51 -20.62
N ASP A 41 -22.45 -19.99 -20.17
CA ASP A 41 -22.31 -21.14 -19.28
C ASP A 41 -21.35 -20.90 -18.11
N ASP A 42 -21.22 -21.90 -17.25
CA ASP A 42 -20.38 -21.83 -16.05
C ASP A 42 -18.88 -21.83 -16.36
N GLU A 43 -18.46 -22.42 -17.48
CA GLU A 43 -17.06 -22.43 -17.89
C GLU A 43 -16.62 -21.01 -18.29
N GLU A 44 -17.43 -20.34 -19.12
CA GLU A 44 -17.23 -18.95 -19.53
C GLU A 44 -17.26 -18.00 -18.32
N ARG A 45 -18.20 -18.19 -17.39
CA ARG A 45 -18.27 -17.43 -16.13
C ARG A 45 -17.03 -17.61 -15.29
N ASN A 46 -16.55 -18.84 -15.13
CA ASN A 46 -15.34 -19.13 -14.36
C ASN A 46 -14.09 -18.55 -15.03
N ALA A 47 -13.99 -18.61 -16.36
CA ALA A 47 -12.88 -18.02 -17.10
C ALA A 47 -12.85 -16.49 -16.94
N PHE A 48 -14.00 -15.83 -17.09
CA PHE A 48 -14.13 -14.38 -16.91
C PHE A 48 -13.82 -13.98 -15.46
N ALA A 49 -14.38 -14.69 -14.47
CA ALA A 49 -14.10 -14.45 -13.05
C ALA A 49 -12.61 -14.60 -12.71
N ARG A 50 -11.91 -15.59 -13.28
CA ARG A 50 -10.45 -15.73 -13.13
C ARG A 50 -9.69 -14.57 -13.76
N ALA A 51 -10.12 -14.06 -14.91
CA ALA A 51 -9.50 -12.89 -15.54
C ALA A 51 -9.65 -11.64 -14.65
N VAL A 52 -10.86 -11.41 -14.13
CA VAL A 52 -11.17 -10.35 -13.16
C VAL A 52 -10.35 -10.53 -11.88
N ALA A 53 -10.30 -11.74 -11.31
CA ALA A 53 -9.52 -12.03 -10.09
C ALA A 53 -8.02 -11.89 -10.32
N ARG A 54 -7.48 -12.18 -11.51
CA ARG A 54 -6.07 -11.91 -11.81
C ARG A 54 -5.76 -10.42 -11.95
N LYS A 55 -6.75 -9.63 -12.34
CA LYS A 55 -6.61 -8.19 -12.52
C LYS A 55 -6.82 -7.41 -11.23
N PHE A 56 -7.80 -7.83 -10.43
CA PHE A 56 -8.28 -7.12 -9.24
C PHE A 56 -8.13 -7.92 -7.95
N GLY A 57 -7.65 -9.16 -8.03
CA GLY A 57 -7.42 -10.00 -6.86
C GLY A 57 -6.39 -9.33 -5.97
N ARG A 58 -6.85 -8.90 -4.81
CA ARG A 58 -6.01 -8.42 -3.73
C ARG A 58 -5.66 -9.60 -2.83
N PHE A 59 -4.50 -9.53 -2.21
CA PHE A 59 -4.18 -10.46 -1.15
C PHE A 59 -5.19 -10.27 -0.01
N ALA A 60 -5.83 -11.35 0.40
CA ALA A 60 -6.75 -11.34 1.52
C ALA A 60 -5.94 -11.40 2.82
N PHE A 61 -5.55 -10.24 3.33
CA PHE A 61 -4.85 -10.14 4.59
C PHE A 61 -5.71 -10.70 5.74
N PRO A 62 -5.08 -11.29 6.78
CA PRO A 62 -5.80 -11.75 7.96
C PRO A 62 -6.50 -10.58 8.68
N ASP A 63 -7.65 -10.84 9.29
CA ASP A 63 -8.42 -9.82 10.02
C ASP A 63 -7.60 -9.18 11.16
N ASP A 64 -6.68 -9.95 11.75
CA ASP A 64 -5.73 -9.49 12.76
C ASP A 64 -4.89 -8.30 12.27
N LEU A 65 -4.49 -8.28 11.00
CA LEU A 65 -3.73 -7.18 10.42
C LEU A 65 -4.55 -5.90 10.36
N SER A 66 -5.78 -6.00 9.87
CA SER A 66 -6.68 -4.85 9.76
C SER A 66 -7.00 -4.24 11.13
N ARG A 67 -7.11 -5.08 12.17
CA ARG A 67 -7.26 -4.65 13.56
C ARG A 67 -5.98 -4.01 14.09
N SER A 68 -4.83 -4.60 13.82
CA SER A 68 -3.56 -4.13 14.36
C SER A 68 -3.09 -2.81 13.76
N LEU A 69 -3.37 -2.58 12.47
CA LEU A 69 -3.07 -1.32 11.77
C LEU A 69 -4.14 -0.24 11.95
N LYS A 70 -5.24 -0.52 12.66
CA LYS A 70 -6.40 0.37 12.71
C LYS A 70 -6.04 1.77 13.19
N ARG A 71 -5.31 1.90 14.29
CA ARG A 71 -4.99 3.20 14.89
C ARG A 71 -4.04 4.01 14.01
N TRP A 72 -3.01 3.39 13.44
CA TRP A 72 -2.16 4.03 12.44
C TRP A 72 -2.96 4.50 11.22
N ARG A 73 -3.82 3.65 10.65
CA ARG A 73 -4.71 4.02 9.53
C ARG A 73 -5.63 5.19 9.85
N ASP A 74 -6.32 5.14 10.99
CA ASP A 74 -7.23 6.20 11.41
C ASP A 74 -6.46 7.54 11.55
N HIS A 75 -5.19 7.48 11.98
CA HIS A 75 -4.30 8.64 12.01
C HIS A 75 -3.89 9.11 10.61
N VAL A 76 -3.55 8.21 9.68
CA VAL A 76 -3.28 8.54 8.27
C VAL A 76 -4.48 9.27 7.66
N VAL A 77 -5.67 8.70 7.75
CA VAL A 77 -6.92 9.30 7.22
C VAL A 77 -7.18 10.68 7.84
N ALA A 78 -6.96 10.84 9.15
CA ALA A 78 -7.16 12.11 9.83
C ALA A 78 -6.15 13.21 9.41
N LYS A 79 -5.06 12.85 8.72
CA LYS A 79 -3.98 13.75 8.30
C LYS A 79 -3.91 13.94 6.79
N TYR A 80 -4.31 12.93 6.01
CA TYR A 80 -4.13 12.87 4.56
C TYR A 80 -4.77 14.05 3.82
N ASP A 81 -6.01 14.41 4.15
CA ASP A 81 -6.74 15.51 3.49
C ASP A 81 -6.44 16.90 4.07
N LYS A 82 -5.56 17.00 5.08
CA LYS A 82 -5.19 18.29 5.66
C LYS A 82 -4.07 18.92 4.84
N GLU A 83 -4.41 20.01 4.14
CA GLU A 83 -3.50 20.72 3.23
C GLU A 83 -2.18 21.13 3.91
N HIS A 84 -2.23 21.62 5.14
CA HIS A 84 -1.05 22.05 5.91
C HIS A 84 -0.53 21.02 6.92
N SER A 85 -0.87 19.74 6.74
CA SER A 85 -0.35 18.66 7.59
C SER A 85 0.97 18.13 7.02
N PRO A 86 2.12 18.28 7.71
CA PRO A 86 3.38 17.74 7.22
C PRO A 86 3.32 16.21 7.00
N GLU A 87 2.68 15.50 7.94
CA GLU A 87 2.44 14.06 7.81
C GLU A 87 1.52 13.76 6.61
N GLY A 88 0.52 14.61 6.36
CA GLY A 88 -0.39 14.46 5.22
C GLY A 88 0.34 14.60 3.88
N THR A 89 1.28 15.55 3.78
CA THR A 89 2.16 15.69 2.62
C THR A 89 2.95 14.41 2.39
N LEU A 90 3.56 13.87 3.44
CA LEU A 90 4.34 12.64 3.35
C LEU A 90 3.48 11.45 2.87
N TYR A 91 2.27 11.28 3.39
CA TYR A 91 1.34 10.24 2.92
C TYR A 91 0.88 10.42 1.47
N ARG A 92 0.75 11.67 0.98
CA ARG A 92 0.37 11.95 -0.42
C ARG A 92 1.54 11.75 -1.40
N VAL A 93 2.77 11.85 -0.92
CA VAL A 93 3.97 11.61 -1.74
C VAL A 93 4.30 10.13 -1.83
N ALA A 94 3.94 9.33 -0.83
CA ALA A 94 4.11 7.88 -0.88
C ALA A 94 3.41 7.27 -2.11
N GLU A 95 4.12 6.42 -2.85
CA GLU A 95 3.65 5.82 -4.12
C GLU A 95 2.89 4.51 -3.89
N ASP A 96 3.27 3.74 -2.87
CA ASP A 96 2.63 2.46 -2.51
C ASP A 96 2.92 2.15 -1.03
N VAL A 97 2.06 1.34 -0.41
CA VAL A 97 2.33 0.73 0.88
C VAL A 97 2.27 -0.78 0.67
N ARG A 98 3.31 -1.49 1.08
CA ARG A 98 3.42 -2.93 0.87
C ARG A 98 3.58 -3.65 2.18
N ILE A 99 3.00 -4.83 2.28
CA ILE A 99 3.01 -5.62 3.49
C ILE A 99 3.53 -7.03 3.22
N SER A 100 4.45 -7.48 4.06
CA SER A 100 4.94 -8.86 4.09
C SER A 100 4.83 -9.42 5.51
N ALA A 101 4.93 -10.74 5.63
CA ALA A 101 4.89 -11.44 6.91
C ALA A 101 5.99 -12.50 6.98
N VAL A 102 6.57 -12.64 8.16
CA VAL A 102 7.58 -13.66 8.50
C VAL A 102 7.05 -14.46 9.69
N PRO A 103 7.15 -15.81 9.68
CA PRO A 103 7.75 -16.66 8.64
C PRO A 103 6.83 -16.86 7.42
N ALA A 104 5.51 -16.80 7.59
CA ALA A 104 4.52 -16.89 6.52
C ALA A 104 3.15 -16.45 7.04
N TRP A 105 2.25 -15.99 6.16
CA TRP A 105 0.91 -15.49 6.52
C TRP A 105 -0.01 -16.52 7.19
N ASP A 106 0.27 -17.80 7.04
CA ASP A 106 -0.50 -18.92 7.61
C ASP A 106 0.14 -19.51 8.88
N ALA A 107 1.18 -18.88 9.42
CA ALA A 107 1.80 -19.28 10.68
C ALA A 107 0.96 -18.86 11.89
N ASP A 108 1.14 -19.58 13.00
CA ASP A 108 0.45 -19.30 14.27
C ASP A 108 0.83 -17.94 14.89
N ALA A 109 2.03 -17.46 14.57
CA ALA A 109 2.56 -16.18 15.02
C ALA A 109 3.44 -15.56 13.92
N ILE A 110 3.24 -14.27 13.63
CA ILE A 110 3.90 -13.56 12.53
C ILE A 110 4.42 -12.19 12.94
N SER A 111 5.58 -11.82 12.41
CA SER A 111 6.05 -10.44 12.34
C SER A 111 5.67 -9.85 11.00
N VAL A 112 5.10 -8.66 11.02
CA VAL A 112 4.63 -7.95 9.83
C VAL A 112 5.55 -6.78 9.53
N ALA A 113 6.03 -6.69 8.29
CA ALA A 113 6.73 -5.49 7.81
C ALA A 113 5.78 -4.66 6.94
N VAL A 114 5.71 -3.36 7.22
CA VAL A 114 4.96 -2.37 6.42
C VAL A 114 5.96 -1.46 5.73
N THR A 115 6.23 -1.72 4.46
CA THR A 115 7.14 -0.95 3.63
C THR A 115 6.37 0.17 2.93
N VAL A 116 6.70 1.42 3.23
CA VAL A 116 6.15 2.60 2.55
C VAL A 116 7.12 3.05 1.48
N LEU A 117 6.65 3.06 0.24
CA LEU A 117 7.45 3.38 -0.94
C LEU A 117 7.35 4.86 -1.28
N PHE A 118 8.49 5.50 -1.51
CA PHE A 118 8.59 6.90 -1.91
C PHE A 118 9.25 7.05 -3.29
N PRO A 119 8.97 8.14 -4.02
CA PRO A 119 9.64 8.41 -5.29
C PRO A 119 11.17 8.49 -5.11
N PRO A 120 11.95 8.14 -6.13
CA PRO A 120 13.40 8.19 -6.06
C PRO A 120 13.90 9.59 -5.68
N GLY A 121 14.84 9.64 -4.72
CA GLY A 121 15.41 10.90 -4.23
C GLY A 121 14.53 11.72 -3.28
N PHE A 122 13.35 11.22 -2.89
CA PHE A 122 12.56 11.83 -1.80
C PHE A 122 13.17 11.54 -0.43
N LEU A 123 13.55 10.28 -0.20
CA LEU A 123 14.26 9.88 1.01
C LEU A 123 15.75 10.21 0.88
N PRO A 124 16.44 10.47 2.01
CA PRO A 124 17.89 10.56 2.03
C PRO A 124 18.47 9.25 1.49
N PRO A 125 19.51 9.30 0.64
CA PRO A 125 20.09 8.10 0.04
C PRO A 125 20.64 7.19 1.12
N THR A 126 20.26 5.91 1.06
CA THR A 126 20.75 4.86 1.95
C THR A 126 22.06 4.31 1.38
N ASP A 127 23.07 5.15 1.17
CA ASP A 127 24.34 4.70 0.58
C ASP A 127 25.03 3.69 1.53
N PRO A 128 25.16 2.40 1.14
CA PRO A 128 25.77 1.39 2.00
C PRO A 128 27.30 1.49 2.05
N GLU A 129 27.93 2.27 1.14
CA GLU A 129 29.37 2.55 1.13
C GLU A 129 29.73 3.87 1.82
N ALA A 130 28.76 4.78 1.97
CA ALA A 130 28.90 5.88 2.91
C ALA A 130 28.95 5.27 4.31
N ASP A 131 30.03 5.49 5.05
CA ASP A 131 29.99 5.37 6.51
C ASP A 131 29.15 6.58 6.94
N PRO A 132 27.83 6.44 7.21
CA PRO A 132 27.07 7.60 7.61
C PRO A 132 27.78 8.13 8.85
N GLU A 133 28.15 9.42 8.86
CA GLU A 133 28.55 10.02 10.13
C GLU A 133 27.44 9.65 11.11
N VAL A 134 27.81 8.90 12.16
CA VAL A 134 26.83 8.36 13.11
C VAL A 134 26.19 9.57 13.76
N GLY A 135 25.01 9.95 13.27
CA GLY A 135 24.29 11.08 13.80
C GLY A 135 23.96 10.81 15.27
N ASP A 136 23.82 11.87 16.05
CA ASP A 136 23.44 11.71 17.45
C ASP A 136 21.94 11.42 17.55
N VAL A 137 21.59 10.18 17.92
CA VAL A 137 20.21 9.72 18.17
C VAL A 137 19.43 10.65 19.10
N ASN A 138 20.11 11.37 20.00
CA ASN A 138 19.46 12.32 20.90
C ASN A 138 18.85 13.51 20.15
N GLU A 139 19.39 13.90 18.99
CA GLU A 139 18.90 15.03 18.19
C GLU A 139 17.50 14.80 17.60
N VAL A 140 17.13 13.54 17.34
CA VAL A 140 15.84 13.18 16.75
C VAL A 140 14.87 12.57 17.77
N SER A 141 15.36 12.13 18.92
CA SER A 141 14.57 11.40 19.93
C SER A 141 13.28 12.11 20.36
N GLY A 142 13.32 13.44 20.53
CA GLY A 142 12.20 14.27 20.95
C GLY A 142 11.31 14.79 19.82
N LEU A 143 11.63 14.50 18.55
CA LEU A 143 10.85 14.99 17.42
C LEU A 143 9.52 14.24 17.27
N SER A 144 8.48 14.98 16.92
CA SER A 144 7.18 14.41 16.57
C SER A 144 7.17 13.94 15.11
N ALA A 145 6.23 13.05 14.76
CA ALA A 145 6.05 12.59 13.37
C ALA A 145 5.84 13.76 12.41
N ALA A 146 5.12 14.81 12.81
CA ALA A 146 4.93 16.01 12.01
C ALA A 146 6.23 16.83 11.81
N ALA A 147 7.06 16.96 12.84
CA ALA A 147 8.34 17.68 12.70
C ALA A 147 9.34 16.91 11.82
N ILE A 148 9.29 15.57 11.89
CA ILE A 148 10.11 14.70 11.03
C ILE A 148 9.62 14.77 9.58
N ALA A 149 8.32 14.62 9.35
CA ALA A 149 7.74 14.71 8.01
C ALA A 149 8.00 16.05 7.33
N GLN A 150 8.00 17.16 8.09
CA GLN A 150 8.38 18.47 7.57
C GLN A 150 9.85 18.49 7.13
N GLN A 151 10.76 18.00 7.96
CA GLN A 151 12.20 17.98 7.62
C GLN A 151 12.51 17.09 6.41
N LEU A 152 11.86 15.93 6.29
CA LEU A 152 11.99 15.07 5.11
C LEU A 152 11.46 15.78 3.86
N SER A 153 10.32 16.46 3.97
CA SER A 153 9.72 17.21 2.85
C SER A 153 10.56 18.42 2.41
N ASP A 154 11.24 19.07 3.34
CA ASP A 154 12.13 20.21 3.07
C ASP A 154 13.46 19.78 2.44
N GLY A 155 13.77 18.47 2.48
CA GLY A 155 15.02 17.88 2.04
C GLY A 155 16.08 17.90 3.15
N VAL A 156 16.71 16.75 3.39
CA VAL A 156 17.76 16.60 4.40
C VAL A 156 19.11 16.48 3.70
N ALA A 157 19.96 17.48 3.87
CA ALA A 157 21.28 17.50 3.22
C ALA A 157 22.28 16.49 3.82
N ASP A 158 22.13 16.21 5.12
CA ASP A 158 22.96 15.27 5.86
C ASP A 158 22.34 13.87 5.84
N ALA A 159 23.01 12.90 5.19
CA ALA A 159 22.49 11.55 5.04
C ALA A 159 22.33 10.82 6.38
N GLY A 160 23.26 10.99 7.33
CA GLY A 160 23.21 10.36 8.65
C GLY A 160 21.99 10.82 9.47
N ARG A 161 21.74 12.13 9.50
CA ARG A 161 20.52 12.71 10.08
C ARG A 161 19.27 12.23 9.36
N GLY A 162 19.32 12.13 8.04
CA GLY A 162 18.23 11.62 7.22
C GLY A 162 17.81 10.22 7.65
N VAL A 163 18.77 9.29 7.77
CA VAL A 163 18.54 7.92 8.25
C VAL A 163 17.90 7.93 9.65
N LEU A 164 18.43 8.72 10.58
CA LEU A 164 17.87 8.84 11.94
C LEU A 164 16.42 9.36 11.96
N LEU A 165 16.10 10.31 11.08
CA LEU A 165 14.73 10.81 10.92
C LEU A 165 13.80 9.70 10.41
N CYS A 166 14.23 8.92 9.41
CA CYS A 166 13.48 7.78 8.89
C CYS A 166 13.24 6.72 9.97
N GLU A 167 14.29 6.26 10.66
CA GLU A 167 14.19 5.27 11.75
C GLU A 167 13.26 5.75 12.87
N ARG A 168 13.35 7.04 13.24
CA ARG A 168 12.48 7.60 14.27
C ARG A 168 11.03 7.63 13.81
N LEU A 169 10.76 7.97 12.56
CA LEU A 169 9.41 7.99 12.00
C LEU A 169 8.81 6.58 11.93
N GLN A 170 9.58 5.60 11.46
CA GLN A 170 9.20 4.19 11.43
C GLN A 170 8.75 3.72 12.81
N ARG A 171 9.57 4.01 13.84
CA ARG A 171 9.22 3.68 15.23
C ARG A 171 7.94 4.37 15.71
N LEU A 172 7.77 5.66 15.41
CA LEU A 172 6.56 6.40 15.79
C LEU A 172 5.29 5.86 15.10
N TRP A 173 5.42 5.26 13.92
CA TRP A 173 4.32 4.57 13.24
C TRP A 173 4.06 3.18 13.81
N SER A 174 5.10 2.40 14.10
CA SER A 174 4.98 1.11 14.82
C SER A 174 4.30 1.28 16.19
N GLU A 175 4.61 2.36 16.92
CA GLU A 175 3.98 2.70 18.21
C GLU A 175 2.48 3.06 18.08
N GLN A 176 1.98 3.28 16.86
CA GLN A 176 0.56 3.48 16.56
C GLN A 176 -0.17 2.19 16.17
N CYS A 177 0.52 1.05 16.19
CA CYS A 177 -0.08 -0.25 15.93
C CYS A 177 -0.29 -1.02 17.23
N ASP A 178 -1.39 -1.75 17.28
CA ASP A 178 -1.74 -2.60 18.42
C ASP A 178 -1.69 -4.05 17.95
N CYS A 179 -0.64 -4.79 18.27
CA CYS A 179 -0.49 -6.18 17.81
C CYS A 179 -1.58 -7.07 18.43
N VAL A 180 -2.40 -7.72 17.59
CA VAL A 180 -3.55 -8.54 18.00
C VAL A 180 -3.50 -9.90 17.32
N GLY A 181 -3.93 -10.94 18.03
CA GLY A 181 -4.14 -12.27 17.47
C GLY A 181 -2.82 -12.96 17.13
N THR A 182 -2.63 -13.31 15.86
CA THR A 182 -1.39 -13.97 15.39
C THR A 182 -0.24 -13.00 15.11
N ILE A 183 -0.43 -11.68 15.26
CA ILE A 183 0.63 -10.70 14.97
C ILE A 183 1.45 -10.44 16.24
N ASP A 184 2.75 -10.70 16.18
CA ASP A 184 3.72 -10.49 17.26
C ASP A 184 4.35 -9.09 17.20
N SER A 185 4.66 -8.60 15.99
CA SER A 185 5.23 -7.28 15.77
C SER A 185 4.77 -6.66 14.46
N ILE A 186 4.77 -5.32 14.42
CA ILE A 186 4.58 -4.53 13.21
C ILE A 186 5.71 -3.51 13.14
N ASP A 187 6.53 -3.65 12.11
CA ASP A 187 7.69 -2.81 11.87
C ASP A 187 7.50 -2.05 10.56
N PHE A 188 7.74 -0.74 10.59
CA PHE A 188 7.67 0.09 9.39
C PHE A 188 9.04 0.23 8.75
N GLU A 189 9.06 0.30 7.42
CA GLU A 189 10.25 0.58 6.63
C GLU A 189 9.91 1.68 5.61
N LEU A 190 10.82 2.63 5.41
CA LEU A 190 10.67 3.69 4.41
C LEU A 190 11.74 3.44 3.35
N VAL A 191 11.31 3.24 2.10
CA VAL A 191 12.21 2.81 1.03
C VAL A 191 11.93 3.62 -0.23
N GLY A 192 12.99 4.05 -0.92
CA GLY A 192 12.85 4.62 -2.27
C GLY A 192 12.43 3.54 -3.27
N THR A 193 11.60 3.86 -4.26
CA THR A 193 11.19 2.84 -5.25
C THR A 193 12.35 2.28 -6.08
N ASP A 194 13.47 3.00 -6.15
CA ASP A 194 14.74 2.57 -6.73
C ASP A 194 15.58 1.67 -5.81
N GLU A 195 15.33 1.68 -4.50
CA GLU A 195 16.01 0.84 -3.50
C GLU A 195 15.25 -0.47 -3.22
N MET A 196 13.98 -0.57 -3.62
CA MET A 196 13.17 -1.77 -3.44
C MET A 196 13.67 -2.94 -4.29
N THR A 197 14.09 -4.02 -3.65
CA THR A 197 14.56 -5.22 -4.37
C THR A 197 13.41 -5.99 -5.02
N VAL A 198 13.71 -6.72 -6.09
CA VAL A 198 12.73 -7.58 -6.77
C VAL A 198 12.17 -8.64 -5.82
N ASP A 199 13.00 -9.24 -4.98
CA ASP A 199 12.58 -10.27 -4.03
C ASP A 199 11.67 -9.70 -2.94
N ALA A 200 12.01 -8.53 -2.38
CA ALA A 200 11.15 -7.83 -1.42
C ALA A 200 9.81 -7.42 -2.06
N TYR A 201 9.82 -6.97 -3.32
CA TYR A 201 8.59 -6.66 -4.05
C TYR A 201 7.71 -7.89 -4.27
N LEU A 202 8.29 -9.03 -4.67
CA LEU A 202 7.55 -10.26 -4.95
C LEU A 202 7.05 -10.98 -3.70
N SER A 203 7.72 -10.80 -2.56
CA SER A 203 7.33 -11.37 -1.26
C SER A 203 6.38 -10.48 -0.44
N SER A 204 6.06 -9.29 -0.94
CA SER A 204 5.12 -8.34 -0.32
C SER A 204 3.90 -8.12 -1.19
N PHE A 205 2.81 -7.68 -0.57
CA PHE A 205 1.55 -7.35 -1.24
C PHE A 205 1.20 -5.89 -1.04
N SER A 206 0.74 -5.23 -2.11
CA SER A 206 0.25 -3.84 -2.01
C SER A 206 -0.96 -3.78 -1.07
N PHE A 207 -0.92 -2.78 -0.19
CA PHE A 207 -1.91 -2.48 0.83
C PHE A 207 -2.48 -1.10 0.55
N ASP A 208 -3.71 -1.13 0.06
CA ASP A 208 -4.42 0.07 -0.34
C ASP A 208 -5.06 0.75 0.88
N LEU A 209 -4.66 1.99 1.14
CA LEU A 209 -5.18 2.81 2.23
C LEU A 209 -6.57 3.41 1.91
N GLU A 210 -7.00 3.42 0.65
CA GLU A 210 -8.26 4.04 0.19
C GLU A 210 -9.50 3.16 0.48
N PHE A 211 -9.35 1.85 0.71
CA PHE A 211 -10.47 0.90 0.74
C PHE A 211 -10.90 0.38 2.12
N LEU A 212 -10.56 1.08 3.19
CA LEU A 212 -11.10 0.75 4.53
C LEU A 212 -12.07 1.83 5.01
N SER A 213 -13.03 2.15 4.14
CA SER A 213 -14.34 2.65 4.61
C SER A 213 -14.91 1.62 5.58
N PRO A 214 -15.48 2.03 6.72
CA PRO A 214 -16.16 1.10 7.60
C PRO A 214 -17.25 0.40 6.80
N ALA A 215 -17.27 -0.94 6.85
CA ALA A 215 -18.43 -1.72 6.43
C ALA A 215 -19.66 -1.34 7.27
#